data_AF-A0A6M3JHN2-F1
#
_entry.id   AF-A0A6M3JHN2-F1
#
_cell.length_a   1.000
_cell.length_b   1.000
_cell.length_c   1.000
_cell.angle_alpha   90.00
_cell.angle_beta   90.00
_cell.angle_gamma   90.00
#
_symmetry.space_group_name_H-M   'P 1'
#
loop_
_entity.id
_entity.type
_entity.pdbx_description
1 polymer ?
#
loop_
_entity_poly.entity_id
_entity_poly.type
_entity_poly.pdbx_seq_one_letter_code
_entity_poly.pdbx_strand_id
1 'polypeptide(L)'
;MLKICGKCKKEKPIEEFYSRHKGRPDLECKACKKAYQKEWHTKNKERNYKRQLIYLAKHREYFNTCTALARRRVKLKVLTHYGGGKPACIRCGMDDLRTLSIDHIAGGGGVHRREVGRGKEMYGWLVRNNYPKGYQTLCMNCQWIKRAEEREDNNKDETRTLDC
;
A
#
# COMPACT_ATOMS: atom_id res chain seq x y z
N MET A 1 -42.33 -18.47 3.00
CA MET A 1 -43.17 -18.04 1.85
C MET A 1 -42.44 -18.41 0.58
N LEU A 2 -43.14 -18.98 -0.41
CA LEU A 2 -42.56 -19.43 -1.68
C LEU A 2 -42.84 -18.41 -2.80
N LYS A 3 -41.97 -18.39 -3.82
CA LYS A 3 -42.06 -17.53 -5.00
C LYS A 3 -41.59 -18.27 -6.25
N ILE A 4 -42.28 -18.05 -7.37
CA ILE A 4 -41.88 -18.58 -8.67
C ILE A 4 -40.81 -17.69 -9.30
N CYS A 5 -39.70 -18.30 -9.72
CA CYS A 5 -38.63 -17.62 -10.43
C CYS A 5 -39.05 -17.25 -11.86
N GLY A 6 -38.94 -15.97 -12.24
CA GLY A 6 -39.29 -15.47 -13.57
C GLY A 6 -38.47 -16.09 -14.72
N LYS A 7 -37.26 -16.60 -14.44
CA LYS A 7 -36.36 -17.21 -15.43
C LYS A 7 -36.51 -18.74 -15.54
N CYS A 8 -36.26 -19.49 -14.46
CA CYS A 8 -36.34 -20.95 -14.49
C CYS A 8 -37.73 -21.53 -14.20
N LYS A 9 -38.71 -20.67 -13.88
CA LYS A 9 -40.12 -21.03 -13.59
C LYS A 9 -40.33 -22.02 -12.43
N LYS A 10 -39.28 -22.33 -11.65
CA LYS A 10 -39.37 -23.15 -10.43
C LYS A 10 -39.86 -22.33 -9.25
N GLU A 11 -40.68 -22.96 -8.41
CA GLU A 11 -41.05 -22.44 -7.09
C GLU A 11 -39.89 -22.61 -6.11
N LYS A 12 -39.58 -21.55 -5.36
CA LYS A 12 -38.45 -21.52 -4.42
C LYS A 12 -38.77 -20.66 -3.19
N PRO A 13 -38.11 -20.90 -2.05
CA PRO A 13 -38.19 -20.01 -0.89
C PRO A 13 -37.77 -18.57 -1.24
N ILE A 14 -38.36 -17.57 -0.60
CA ILE A 14 -38.03 -16.14 -0.83
C ILE A 14 -36.54 -15.85 -0.56
N GLU A 15 -35.92 -16.61 0.33
CA GLU A 15 -34.51 -16.55 0.69
C GLU A 15 -33.60 -16.89 -0.51
N GLU A 16 -34.12 -17.61 -1.51
CA GLU A 16 -33.43 -17.90 -2.77
C GLU A 16 -33.47 -16.73 -3.78
N PHE A 17 -34.00 -15.57 -3.38
CA PHE A 17 -34.05 -14.35 -4.20
C PHE A 17 -33.23 -13.25 -3.53
N TYR A 18 -32.64 -12.36 -4.33
CA TYR A 18 -32.02 -11.14 -3.79
C TYR A 18 -33.11 -10.17 -3.34
N SER A 19 -32.85 -9.38 -2.29
CA SER A 19 -33.73 -8.27 -1.93
C SER A 19 -33.48 -7.08 -2.84
N ARG A 20 -34.54 -6.53 -3.42
CA ARG A 20 -34.52 -5.24 -4.12
C ARG A 20 -34.76 -4.09 -3.15
N HIS A 21 -34.72 -2.88 -3.68
CA HIS A 21 -35.15 -1.70 -2.95
C HIS A 21 -36.56 -1.90 -2.37
N LYS A 22 -36.76 -1.46 -1.13
CA LYS A 22 -37.98 -1.67 -0.31
C LYS A 22 -38.26 -3.12 0.10
N GLY A 23 -37.22 -3.98 0.17
CA GLY A 23 -37.34 -5.32 0.75
C GLY A 23 -38.06 -6.35 -0.12
N ARG A 24 -38.44 -6.00 -1.35
CA ARG A 24 -39.18 -6.90 -2.24
C ARG A 24 -38.23 -7.93 -2.85
N PRO A 25 -38.60 -9.23 -2.91
CA PRO A 25 -37.75 -10.24 -3.55
C PRO A 25 -37.64 -9.98 -5.05
N ASP A 26 -36.46 -10.22 -5.62
CA ASP A 26 -36.19 -10.06 -7.05
C ASP A 26 -37.09 -10.98 -7.91
N LEU A 27 -37.17 -10.68 -9.20
CA LEU A 27 -37.95 -11.44 -10.18
C LEU A 27 -37.31 -12.79 -10.49
N GLU A 28 -35.99 -12.90 -10.33
CA GLU A 28 -35.20 -14.09 -10.62
C GLU A 28 -34.53 -14.64 -9.35
N CYS A 29 -34.43 -15.97 -9.25
CA CYS A 29 -33.68 -16.58 -8.15
C CYS A 29 -32.17 -16.29 -8.26
N LYS A 30 -31.46 -16.35 -7.13
CA LYS A 30 -30.02 -16.11 -7.01
C LYS A 30 -29.21 -16.92 -8.03
N ALA A 31 -29.54 -18.20 -8.22
CA ALA A 31 -28.85 -19.06 -9.19
C ALA A 31 -29.00 -18.56 -10.64
N CYS A 32 -30.22 -18.21 -11.04
CA CYS A 32 -30.53 -17.67 -12.36
C CYS A 32 -29.79 -16.35 -12.63
N LYS A 33 -29.76 -15.47 -11.61
CA LYS A 33 -29.06 -14.19 -11.67
C LYS A 33 -27.55 -14.37 -11.77
N LYS A 34 -26.97 -15.25 -10.95
CA LYS A 34 -25.53 -15.58 -10.99
C LYS A 34 -25.11 -16.15 -12.34
N ALA A 35 -25.90 -17.07 -12.90
CA ALA A 35 -25.63 -17.63 -14.22
C ALA A 35 -25.65 -16.55 -15.31
N TYR A 36 -26.66 -15.68 -15.30
CA TYR A 36 -26.75 -14.55 -16.22
C TYR A 36 -25.57 -13.58 -16.07
N GLN A 37 -25.22 -13.20 -14.84
CA GLN A 37 -24.10 -12.31 -14.56
C GLN A 37 -22.78 -12.91 -15.05
N LYS A 38 -22.52 -14.20 -14.77
CA LYS A 38 -21.33 -14.91 -15.25
C LYS A 38 -21.24 -14.85 -16.78
N GLU A 39 -22.32 -15.19 -17.47
CA GLU A 39 -22.39 -15.15 -18.93
C GLU A 39 -22.16 -13.72 -19.47
N TRP A 40 -22.82 -12.72 -18.88
CA TRP A 40 -22.67 -11.32 -19.24
C TRP A 40 -21.24 -10.83 -19.06
N HIS A 41 -20.59 -11.17 -17.94
CA HIS A 41 -19.20 -10.83 -17.65
C HIS A 41 -18.24 -11.47 -18.65
N THR A 42 -18.45 -12.74 -19.01
CA THR A 42 -17.64 -13.43 -20.03
C THR A 42 -17.81 -12.76 -21.39
N LYS A 43 -19.05 -12.56 -21.85
CA LYS A 43 -19.35 -11.95 -23.16
C LYS A 43 -18.84 -10.51 -23.28
N ASN A 44 -18.87 -9.74 -22.19
CA ASN A 44 -18.47 -8.34 -22.18
C ASN A 44 -17.06 -8.12 -21.59
N LYS A 45 -16.25 -9.18 -21.40
CA LYS A 45 -14.93 -9.08 -20.76
C LYS A 45 -14.05 -8.06 -21.46
N GLU A 46 -13.92 -8.15 -22.77
CA GLU A 46 -13.08 -7.25 -23.57
C GLU A 46 -13.60 -5.82 -23.57
N ARG A 47 -14.91 -5.63 -23.74
CA ARG A 47 -15.55 -4.30 -23.68
C ARG A 47 -15.31 -3.62 -22.34
N ASN A 48 -15.51 -4.35 -21.25
CA ASN A 48 -15.31 -3.84 -19.89
C ASN A 48 -13.83 -3.52 -19.63
N TYR A 49 -12.92 -4.36 -20.12
CA TYR A 49 -11.48 -4.13 -20.06
C TYR A 49 -11.08 -2.85 -20.81
N LYS A 50 -11.51 -2.68 -22.07
CA LYS A 50 -11.27 -1.47 -22.87
C LYS A 50 -11.82 -0.22 -22.16
N ARG A 51 -13.05 -0.29 -21.62
CA ARG A 51 -13.65 0.80 -20.84
C ARG A 51 -12.83 1.12 -19.59
N GLN A 52 -12.32 0.10 -18.90
CA GLN A 52 -11.47 0.28 -17.73
C GLN A 52 -10.15 0.97 -18.10
N LEU A 53 -9.50 0.55 -19.18
CA LEU A 53 -8.27 1.19 -19.66
C LEU A 53 -8.49 2.68 -19.99
N ILE A 54 -9.57 3.01 -20.70
CA ILE A 54 -9.92 4.40 -21.04
C ILE A 54 -10.17 5.21 -19.75
N TYR A 55 -10.90 4.64 -18.79
CA TYR A 55 -11.15 5.29 -17.51
C TYR A 55 -9.85 5.55 -16.74
N LEU A 56 -8.96 4.55 -16.64
CA LEU A 56 -7.66 4.68 -15.97
C LEU A 56 -6.77 5.73 -16.65
N ALA A 57 -6.74 5.76 -17.97
CA ALA A 57 -6.00 6.76 -18.74
C ALA A 57 -6.55 8.17 -18.48
N LYS A 58 -7.87 8.34 -18.58
CA LYS A 58 -8.56 9.62 -18.35
C LYS A 58 -8.36 10.16 -16.93
N HIS A 59 -8.22 9.28 -15.94
CA HIS A 59 -8.07 9.67 -14.53
C HIS A 59 -6.66 9.42 -13.98
N ARG A 60 -5.65 9.28 -14.85
CA ARG A 60 -4.26 9.02 -14.46
C ARG A 60 -3.75 10.05 -13.45
N GLU A 61 -4.00 11.33 -13.70
CA GLU A 61 -3.56 12.42 -12.83
C GLU A 61 -4.22 12.36 -11.45
N TYR A 62 -5.53 12.13 -11.41
CA TYR A 62 -6.27 11.92 -10.17
C TYR A 62 -5.65 10.79 -9.33
N PHE A 63 -5.40 9.63 -9.93
CA PHE A 63 -4.80 8.49 -9.22
C PHE A 63 -3.37 8.78 -8.76
N ASN A 64 -2.57 9.46 -9.57
CA ASN A 64 -1.23 9.89 -9.20
C ASN A 64 -1.26 10.80 -7.97
N THR A 65 -2.15 11.79 -7.97
CA THR A 65 -2.31 12.74 -6.86
C THR A 65 -2.77 12.04 -5.59
N CYS A 66 -3.82 11.23 -5.65
CA CYS A 66 -4.30 10.47 -4.49
C CYS A 66 -3.21 9.52 -3.94
N THR A 67 -2.46 8.86 -4.82
CA THR A 67 -1.37 7.97 -4.43
C THR A 67 -0.22 8.73 -3.79
N ALA A 68 0.14 9.91 -4.32
CA ALA A 68 1.19 10.76 -3.76
C ALA A 68 0.79 11.28 -2.37
N LEU A 69 -0.44 11.73 -2.19
CA LEU A 69 -0.97 12.18 -0.90
C LEU A 69 -0.97 11.04 0.13
N ALA A 70 -1.40 9.84 -0.26
CA ALA A 70 -1.37 8.67 0.61
C ALA A 70 0.07 8.32 1.05
N ARG A 71 1.03 8.33 0.10
CA ARG A 71 2.45 8.10 0.40
C ARG A 71 2.99 9.16 1.37
N ARG A 72 2.69 10.44 1.15
CA ARG A 72 3.11 11.54 2.03
C ARG A 72 2.54 11.39 3.43
N ARG A 73 1.26 11.00 3.56
CA ARG A 73 0.61 10.80 4.86
C ARG A 73 1.25 9.66 5.65
N VAL A 74 1.53 8.54 4.99
CA VAL A 74 2.23 7.41 5.64
C VAL A 74 3.66 7.82 6.01
N LYS A 75 4.40 8.48 5.10
CA LYS A 75 5.75 8.99 5.37
C LYS A 75 5.77 9.86 6.61
N LEU A 76 4.88 10.85 6.69
CA LEU A 76 4.77 11.77 7.82
C LEU A 76 4.54 11.00 9.13
N LYS A 77 3.53 10.11 9.19
CA LYS A 77 3.21 9.33 10.39
C LYS A 77 4.41 8.53 10.90
N VAL A 78 5.08 7.82 10.00
CA VAL A 78 6.24 6.98 10.32
C VAL A 78 7.41 7.83 10.81
N LEU A 79 7.74 8.92 10.12
CA LEU A 79 8.82 9.82 10.53
C LEU A 79 8.53 10.50 11.87
N THR A 80 7.27 10.86 12.14
CA THR A 80 6.86 11.42 13.43
C THR A 80 7.01 10.40 14.55
N HIS A 81 6.60 9.15 14.33
CA HIS A 81 6.73 8.09 15.33
C HIS A 81 8.20 7.86 15.73
N TYR A 82 9.08 7.66 14.75
CA TYR A 82 10.50 7.38 15.00
C TYR A 82 11.36 8.63 15.21
N GLY A 83 10.79 9.83 15.09
CA GLY A 83 11.43 11.12 15.34
C GLY A 83 11.10 11.70 16.72
N GLY A 84 10.69 10.87 17.68
CA GLY A 84 10.37 11.32 19.03
C GLY A 84 9.09 12.16 19.10
N GLY A 85 8.10 11.87 18.26
CA GLY A 85 6.84 12.60 18.22
C GLY A 85 6.86 13.83 17.29
N LYS A 86 7.98 14.11 16.62
CA LYS A 86 8.09 15.12 15.57
C LYS A 86 8.70 14.51 14.31
N PRO A 87 8.29 14.92 13.11
CA PRO A 87 8.92 14.46 11.87
C PRO A 87 10.24 15.19 11.67
N ALA A 88 11.22 14.93 12.54
CA ALA A 88 12.52 15.58 12.55
C ALA A 88 13.62 14.56 12.78
N CYS A 89 14.82 14.88 12.32
CA CYS A 89 16.02 14.10 12.59
C CYS A 89 16.30 14.11 14.09
N ILE A 90 16.39 12.94 14.72
CA ILE A 90 16.64 12.87 16.17
C ILE A 90 18.04 13.33 16.57
N ARG A 91 18.99 13.37 15.62
CA ARG A 91 20.40 13.74 15.86
C ARG A 91 20.64 15.24 15.72
N CYS A 92 20.14 15.86 14.65
CA CYS A 92 20.43 17.27 14.34
C CYS A 92 19.21 18.20 14.31
N GLY A 93 17.99 17.67 14.52
CA GLY A 93 16.77 18.46 14.58
C GLY A 93 16.20 18.95 13.23
N MET A 94 16.88 18.69 12.11
CA MET A 94 16.36 19.04 10.77
C MET A 94 14.96 18.43 10.55
N ASP A 95 14.01 19.24 10.08
CA ASP A 95 12.59 18.89 9.96
C ASP A 95 12.07 18.92 8.51
N ASP A 96 12.93 19.19 7.53
CA ASP A 96 12.58 19.07 6.12
C ASP A 96 12.32 17.61 5.74
N LEU A 97 11.05 17.25 5.59
CA LEU A 97 10.59 15.91 5.20
C LEU A 97 11.29 15.32 3.96
N ARG A 98 11.85 16.15 3.07
CA ARG A 98 12.57 15.72 1.87
C ARG A 98 13.93 15.11 2.21
N THR A 99 14.55 15.54 3.31
CA THR A 99 15.87 15.08 3.75
C THR A 99 15.78 13.89 4.71
N LEU A 100 14.60 13.66 5.29
CA LEU A 100 14.37 12.64 6.30
C LEU A 100 14.08 11.24 5.72
N SER A 101 14.61 10.24 6.42
CA SER A 101 14.36 8.82 6.19
C SER A 101 14.42 8.02 7.49
N ILE A 102 13.99 6.76 7.39
CA ILE A 102 14.13 5.77 8.44
C ILE A 102 15.51 5.14 8.35
N ASP A 103 16.19 5.16 9.47
CA ASP A 103 17.44 4.47 9.73
C ASP A 103 17.21 3.27 10.65
N HIS A 104 18.02 2.23 10.44
CA HIS A 104 18.04 1.04 11.29
C HIS A 104 19.09 1.25 12.39
N ILE A 105 18.66 1.25 13.65
CA ILE A 105 19.54 1.58 14.78
C ILE A 105 20.71 0.58 14.85
N ALA A 106 20.42 -0.72 14.76
CA ALA A 106 21.41 -1.80 14.81
C ALA A 106 21.99 -2.18 13.43
N GLY A 107 21.85 -1.32 12.42
CA GLY A 107 22.28 -1.61 11.05
C GLY A 107 21.40 -2.65 10.34
N GLY A 108 21.96 -3.35 9.35
CA GLY A 108 21.24 -4.44 8.64
C GLY A 108 20.15 -3.97 7.67
N GLY A 109 20.02 -2.66 7.44
CA GLY A 109 18.97 -2.11 6.56
C GLY A 109 19.02 -2.62 5.11
N GLY A 110 20.19 -3.07 4.64
CA GLY A 110 20.33 -3.73 3.33
C GLY A 110 19.59 -5.07 3.24
N VAL A 111 19.66 -5.90 4.28
CA VAL A 111 18.95 -7.18 4.36
C VAL A 111 17.46 -6.94 4.44
N HIS A 112 17.02 -6.10 5.37
CA HIS A 112 15.60 -5.82 5.54
C HIS A 112 14.97 -5.23 4.28
N ARG A 113 15.66 -4.31 3.57
CA ARG A 113 15.16 -3.75 2.30
C ARG A 113 15.04 -4.78 1.17
N ARG A 114 15.79 -5.90 1.22
CA ARG A 114 15.61 -7.03 0.29
C ARG A 114 14.38 -7.86 0.62
N GLU A 115 14.05 -7.98 1.91
CA GLU A 115 12.90 -8.76 2.39
C GLU A 115 11.57 -8.01 2.21
N VAL A 116 11.52 -6.74 2.63
CA VAL A 116 10.24 -5.98 2.69
C VAL A 116 10.08 -4.96 1.58
N GLY A 117 11.15 -4.67 0.83
CA GLY A 117 11.19 -3.62 -0.19
C GLY A 117 11.72 -2.28 0.33
N ARG A 118 11.64 -1.25 -0.52
CA ARG A 118 12.21 0.10 -0.28
C ARG A 118 11.11 1.15 -0.28
N GLY A 119 11.37 2.36 0.24
CA GLY A 119 10.43 3.47 0.09
C GLY A 119 9.02 3.16 0.60
N LYS A 120 8.01 3.16 -0.28
CA LYS A 120 6.60 2.98 0.10
C LYS A 120 6.38 1.67 0.86
N GLU A 121 7.00 0.59 0.42
CA GLU A 121 6.83 -0.75 0.95
C GLU A 121 7.35 -0.83 2.39
N MET A 122 8.55 -0.31 2.63
CA MET A 122 9.18 -0.23 3.95
C MET A 122 8.31 0.56 4.93
N TYR A 123 7.85 1.74 4.54
CA TYR A 123 7.00 2.58 5.39
C TYR A 123 5.64 1.92 5.66
N GLY A 124 5.05 1.28 4.65
CA GLY A 124 3.83 0.50 4.83
C GLY A 124 4.02 -0.72 5.74
N TRP A 125 5.18 -1.37 5.67
CA TRP A 125 5.54 -2.50 6.54
C TRP A 125 5.65 -2.04 8.00
N LEU A 126 6.31 -0.91 8.27
CA LEU A 126 6.41 -0.37 9.63
C LEU A 126 5.02 -0.10 10.24
N VAL A 127 4.09 0.46 9.45
CA VAL A 127 2.72 0.70 9.91
C VAL A 127 1.96 -0.60 10.14
N ARG A 128 2.05 -1.58 9.23
CA ARG A 128 1.35 -2.88 9.36
C ARG A 128 1.86 -3.71 10.54
N ASN A 129 3.13 -3.56 10.89
CA ASN A 129 3.75 -4.26 12.02
C ASN A 129 3.71 -3.42 13.31
N ASN A 130 2.80 -2.44 13.38
CA ASN A 130 2.55 -1.63 14.57
C ASN A 130 3.79 -0.91 15.14
N TYR A 131 4.61 -0.34 14.26
CA TYR A 131 5.81 0.44 14.60
C TYR A 131 6.80 -0.31 15.52
N PRO A 132 7.47 -1.38 15.01
CA PRO A 132 8.44 -2.12 15.81
C PRO A 132 9.60 -1.24 16.26
N LYS A 133 10.23 -1.59 17.39
CA LYS A 133 11.46 -0.93 17.85
C LYS A 133 12.64 -1.22 16.89
N GLY A 134 13.74 -0.49 17.05
CA GLY A 134 14.97 -0.68 16.27
C GLY A 134 15.12 0.27 15.06
N TYR A 135 14.26 1.28 14.98
CA TYR A 135 14.26 2.28 13.92
C TYR A 135 14.29 3.69 14.51
N GLN A 136 14.86 4.63 13.75
CA GLN A 136 14.92 6.04 14.10
C GLN A 136 14.75 6.92 12.86
N THR A 137 14.22 8.14 13.05
CA THR A 137 14.19 9.14 11.98
C THR A 137 15.48 9.93 11.95
N LEU A 138 16.21 9.86 10.83
CA LEU A 138 17.40 10.66 10.58
C LEU A 138 17.30 11.42 9.26
N CYS A 139 18.01 12.55 9.16
CA CYS A 139 18.30 13.14 7.86
C CYS A 139 19.41 12.34 7.16
N MET A 140 19.46 12.40 5.83
CA MET A 140 20.44 11.65 5.04
C MET A 140 21.87 11.90 5.50
N ASN A 141 22.25 13.16 5.79
CA ASN A 141 23.60 13.49 6.22
C ASN A 141 23.95 12.79 7.54
N CYS A 142 23.08 12.85 8.55
CA CYS A 142 23.28 12.15 9.81
C CYS A 142 23.32 10.63 9.65
N GLN A 143 22.55 10.07 8.70
CA GLN A 143 22.58 8.65 8.39
C GLN A 143 23.91 8.23 7.74
N TRP A 144 24.46 9.04 6.83
CA TRP A 144 25.79 8.82 6.24
C TRP A 144 26.91 8.96 7.27
N ILE A 145 26.84 9.96 8.15
CA ILE A 145 27.81 10.15 9.24
C ILE A 145 27.78 8.93 10.17
N LYS A 146 26.60 8.48 10.59
CA LYS A 146 26.43 7.27 11.41
C LYS A 146 27.10 6.06 10.76
N ARG A 147 26.84 5.81 9.47
CA ARG A 147 27.44 4.70 8.71
C ARG A 147 28.96 4.76 8.70
N ALA A 148 29.53 5.95 8.51
CA ALA A 148 30.98 6.17 8.50
C ALA A 148 31.60 5.96 9.89
N GLU A 149 30.94 6.46 10.95
CA GLU A 149 31.35 6.28 12.34
C GLU A 149 31.30 4.80 12.77
N GLU A 150 30.25 4.09 12.37
CA GLU A 150 30.00 2.69 12.75
C GLU A 150 30.75 1.67 11.87
N ARG A 151 31.47 2.12 10.84
CA ARG A 151 32.16 1.27 9.85
C ARG A 151 31.27 0.16 9.30
N GLU A 152 29.98 0.44 9.08
CA GLU A 152 29.05 -0.54 8.48
C GLU A 152 29.45 -0.91 7.02
N ASP A 153 30.47 -0.24 6.49
CA ASP A 153 31.23 -0.64 5.31
C ASP A 153 32.18 -1.79 5.65
N ASN A 154 31.64 -3.00 5.71
CA ASN A 154 32.49 -4.19 5.68
C ASN A 154 33.20 -4.30 4.33
N ASN A 155 34.46 -3.86 4.34
CA ASN A 155 35.59 -4.37 3.57
C ASN A 155 35.49 -4.33 2.04
N LYS A 156 36.00 -3.24 1.44
CA LYS A 156 36.92 -3.33 0.28
C LYS A 156 37.98 -2.23 0.41
N ASP A 157 39.19 -2.69 0.66
CA ASP A 157 40.47 -2.05 0.37
C ASP A 157 41.18 -1.31 1.54
N GLU A 158 42.07 -2.05 2.21
CA GLU A 158 43.11 -1.54 3.11
C GLU A 158 44.32 -0.96 2.35
N THR A 159 44.17 -0.53 1.09
CA THR A 159 45.25 0.21 0.38
C THR A 159 44.79 1.59 -0.09
N ARG A 160 44.63 2.50 0.86
CA ARG A 160 44.86 3.92 0.57
C ARG A 160 45.53 4.57 1.76
N THR A 161 46.84 4.33 1.85
CA THR A 161 47.76 5.15 2.63
C THR A 161 47.46 6.61 2.36
N LEU A 162 47.31 7.34 3.46
CA LEU A 162 47.46 8.78 3.55
C LEU A 162 48.75 9.17 2.84
N ASP A 163 48.65 10.01 1.82
CA ASP A 163 49.73 10.90 1.44
C ASP A 163 49.13 12.20 0.91
N CYS A 164 49.48 13.27 1.64
CA CYS A 164 49.41 14.71 1.38
C CYS A 164 48.18 15.32 0.70
#